data_AF-A0A3B8NSF4-F1
#
_entry.id   AF-A0A3B8NSF4-F1
#
_cell.length_a   1.000
_cell.length_b   1.000
_cell.length_c   1.000
_cell.angle_alpha   90.00
_cell.angle_beta   90.00
_cell.angle_gamma   90.00
#
_symmetry.space_group_name_H-M   'P 1'
#
loop_
_entity.id
_entity.type
_entity.pdbx_description
1 polymer ?
#
loop_
_entity_poly.entity_id
_entity_poly.type
_entity_poly.pdbx_seq_one_letter_code
_entity_poly.pdbx_strand_id
1 'polypeptide(L)'
;MPNESSPGALSLDSVAGFKETFEADPSKRLVQNVVTQHDVNDVALSRSIVTESPHSFSIVLDDWGVTNQARSGRCWMFAGLNLCRVDTRNVLNVKEFEFSQNYLMFWDKLERANFVLEAVIETA
;
A
#
# COMPACT_ATOMS: atom_id res chain seq x y z
N MET A 1 41.89 -29.66 5.49
CA MET A 1 41.13 -28.88 6.50
C MET A 1 39.67 -29.05 6.14
N PRO A 2 38.86 -29.80 6.90
CA PRO A 2 37.44 -29.95 6.58
C PRO A 2 36.72 -28.65 6.92
N ASN A 3 35.97 -28.16 5.94
CA ASN A 3 35.14 -26.98 6.03
C ASN A 3 33.91 -27.32 6.90
N GLU A 4 33.99 -27.10 8.21
CA GLU A 4 32.82 -27.20 9.08
C GLU A 4 31.89 -26.02 8.76
N SER A 5 30.90 -26.27 7.91
CA SER A 5 29.81 -25.35 7.64
C SER A 5 29.02 -25.11 8.93
N SER A 6 29.05 -23.87 9.43
CA SER A 6 28.28 -23.42 10.60
C SER A 6 26.81 -23.86 10.50
N PRO A 7 26.18 -24.33 11.59
CA PRO A 7 24.77 -24.74 11.57
C PRO A 7 23.89 -23.57 11.11
N GLY A 8 23.28 -23.71 9.92
CA GLY A 8 22.47 -22.69 9.25
C GLY A 8 23.13 -22.03 8.04
N ALA A 9 24.41 -22.32 7.74
CA ALA A 9 25.06 -21.85 6.52
C ALA A 9 24.58 -22.63 5.29
N LEU A 10 24.31 -21.92 4.20
CA LEU A 10 24.03 -22.52 2.89
C LEU A 10 25.29 -23.21 2.35
N SER A 11 25.24 -24.53 2.19
CA SER A 11 26.31 -25.29 1.55
C SER A 11 26.25 -25.15 0.02
N LEU A 12 27.40 -25.24 -0.64
CA LEU A 12 27.47 -25.19 -2.11
C LEU A 12 26.65 -26.32 -2.76
N ASP A 13 26.64 -27.49 -2.13
CA ASP A 13 25.83 -28.63 -2.59
C ASP A 13 24.32 -28.33 -2.52
N SER A 14 23.87 -27.63 -1.47
CA SER A 14 22.46 -27.23 -1.35
C SER A 14 22.07 -26.24 -2.45
N VAL A 15 22.93 -25.25 -2.73
CA VAL A 15 22.71 -24.27 -3.80
C VAL A 15 22.70 -24.94 -5.18
N ALA A 16 23.59 -25.90 -5.41
CA ALA A 16 23.60 -26.69 -6.64
C ALA A 16 22.30 -27.48 -6.81
N GLY A 17 21.81 -28.14 -5.75
CA GLY A 17 20.54 -28.86 -5.77
C GLY A 17 19.33 -27.96 -6.03
N PHE A 18 19.31 -26.74 -5.46
CA PHE A 18 18.26 -25.76 -5.75
C PHE A 18 18.28 -25.31 -7.21
N LYS A 19 19.46 -25.06 -7.76
CA LYS A 19 19.63 -24.68 -9.17
C LYS A 19 19.14 -25.79 -10.10
N GLU A 20 19.53 -27.03 -9.85
CA GLU A 20 19.09 -28.18 -10.65
C GLU A 20 17.56 -28.33 -10.62
N THR A 21 16.96 -28.26 -9.42
CA THR A 21 15.50 -28.34 -9.23
C THR A 21 14.76 -27.15 -9.88
N PHE A 22 15.41 -26.01 -9.99
CA PHE A 22 14.88 -24.84 -10.68
C PHE A 22 14.93 -25.00 -12.19
N GLU A 23 16.08 -25.39 -12.73
CA GLU A 23 16.32 -25.53 -14.18
C GLU A 23 15.55 -26.70 -14.80
N ALA A 24 15.24 -27.73 -14.01
CA ALA A 24 14.43 -28.87 -14.44
C ALA A 24 12.96 -28.50 -14.75
N ASP A 25 12.46 -27.37 -14.24
CA ASP A 25 11.08 -26.94 -14.46
C ASP A 25 11.00 -25.84 -15.53
N PRO A 26 10.45 -26.14 -16.73
CA PRO A 26 10.35 -25.15 -17.80
C PRO A 26 9.45 -23.96 -17.44
N SER A 27 8.48 -24.13 -16.54
CA SER A 27 7.62 -23.04 -16.09
C SER A 27 8.41 -22.01 -15.28
N LYS A 28 9.35 -22.46 -14.44
CA LYS A 28 10.23 -21.57 -13.66
C LYS A 28 11.15 -20.76 -14.56
N ARG A 29 11.68 -21.36 -15.62
CA ARG A 29 12.49 -20.66 -16.64
C ARG A 29 11.68 -19.61 -17.40
N LEU A 30 10.44 -19.93 -17.77
CA LEU A 30 9.53 -18.98 -18.39
C LEU A 30 9.27 -17.79 -17.44
N VAL A 31 8.89 -18.07 -16.19
CA VAL A 31 8.64 -17.03 -15.19
C VAL A 31 9.89 -16.18 -14.95
N GLN A 32 11.07 -16.79 -14.82
CA GLN A 32 12.35 -16.08 -14.67
C GLN A 32 12.58 -15.06 -15.79
N ASN A 33 12.38 -15.44 -17.05
CA ASN A 33 12.59 -14.56 -18.19
C ASN A 33 11.64 -13.35 -18.16
N VAL A 34 10.42 -13.54 -17.66
CA VAL A 34 9.40 -12.50 -17.62
C VAL A 34 9.62 -11.56 -16.43
N VAL A 35 9.82 -12.09 -15.22
CA VAL A 35 9.99 -11.27 -14.00
C VAL A 35 11.32 -10.51 -13.95
N THR A 36 12.31 -10.91 -14.75
CA THR A 36 13.59 -10.16 -14.88
C THR A 36 13.49 -8.96 -15.83
N GLN A 37 12.41 -8.85 -16.60
CA GLN A 37 12.19 -7.79 -17.59
C GLN A 37 10.99 -6.89 -17.27
N HIS A 38 10.07 -7.34 -16.43
CA HIS A 38 8.81 -6.66 -16.11
C HIS A 38 8.58 -6.57 -14.60
N ASP A 39 7.71 -5.64 -14.18
CA ASP A 39 7.28 -5.56 -12.79
C ASP A 39 6.52 -6.83 -12.38
N VAL A 40 6.86 -7.39 -11.22
CA VAL A 40 6.29 -8.65 -10.75
C VAL A 40 4.77 -8.57 -10.55
N ASN A 41 4.23 -7.40 -10.20
CA ASN A 41 2.79 -7.22 -9.99
C ASN A 41 2.03 -7.29 -11.31
N ASP A 42 2.60 -6.75 -12.39
CA ASP A 42 2.00 -6.82 -13.73
C ASP A 42 1.95 -8.27 -14.23
N VAL A 43 3.00 -9.04 -13.93
CA VAL A 43 3.11 -10.45 -14.32
C VAL A 43 2.17 -11.33 -13.49
N ALA A 44 2.03 -11.04 -12.20
CA ALA A 44 1.18 -11.79 -11.28
C ALA A 44 -0.32 -11.42 -11.37
N LEU A 45 -0.67 -10.40 -12.17
CA LEU A 45 -2.06 -9.94 -12.29
C LEU A 45 -2.95 -11.01 -12.93
N SER A 46 -3.94 -11.49 -12.18
CA SER A 46 -4.91 -12.45 -12.70
C SER A 46 -5.99 -11.77 -13.54
N ARG A 47 -5.96 -12.01 -14.86
CA ARG A 47 -6.92 -11.41 -15.78
C ARG A 47 -8.36 -11.87 -15.56
N SER A 48 -8.59 -13.09 -15.07
CA SER A 48 -9.94 -13.57 -14.75
C SER A 48 -10.56 -12.76 -13.62
N ILE A 49 -9.83 -12.58 -12.51
CA ILE A 49 -10.29 -11.77 -11.36
C ILE A 49 -10.60 -10.33 -11.77
N VAL A 50 -9.75 -9.73 -12.59
CA VAL A 50 -9.96 -8.36 -13.09
C VAL A 50 -11.22 -8.26 -13.94
N THR A 51 -11.53 -9.29 -14.74
CA THR A 51 -12.70 -9.29 -15.63
C THR A 51 -13.99 -9.60 -14.87
N GLU A 52 -13.90 -10.43 -13.82
CA GLU A 52 -15.03 -10.87 -13.00
C GLU A 52 -15.40 -9.91 -11.87
N SER A 53 -14.66 -8.82 -11.66
CA SER A 53 -14.93 -7.84 -10.60
C SER A 53 -15.86 -6.72 -11.08
N PRO A 54 -17.19 -6.79 -10.86
CA PRO A 54 -18.10 -5.73 -11.27
C PRO A 54 -17.97 -4.48 -10.39
N HIS A 55 -18.07 -3.30 -10.99
CA HIS A 55 -18.21 -2.02 -10.30
C HIS A 55 -19.66 -1.51 -10.30
N SER A 56 -20.63 -2.42 -10.24
CA SER A 56 -22.06 -2.12 -10.18
C SER A 56 -22.60 -2.45 -8.80
N PHE A 57 -23.23 -1.47 -8.14
CA PHE A 57 -23.77 -1.60 -6.79
C PHE A 57 -25.25 -1.24 -6.78
N SER A 58 -26.05 -1.94 -5.97
CA SER A 58 -27.49 -1.66 -5.83
C SER A 58 -27.76 -0.32 -5.12
N ILE A 59 -26.82 0.13 -4.30
CA ILE A 59 -26.87 1.39 -3.56
C ILE A 59 -25.52 2.08 -3.79
N VAL A 60 -25.58 3.32 -4.31
CA VAL A 60 -24.42 4.18 -4.50
C VAL A 60 -24.66 5.44 -3.69
N LEU A 61 -23.71 5.77 -2.81
CA LEU A 61 -23.79 6.95 -1.97
C LEU A 61 -23.21 8.18 -2.67
N ASP A 62 -22.28 7.99 -3.60
CA ASP A 62 -21.32 9.01 -4.02
C ASP A 62 -21.61 9.52 -5.44
N ASP A 63 -22.11 10.76 -5.58
CA ASP A 63 -22.17 11.47 -6.87
C ASP A 63 -21.14 12.61 -6.98
N TRP A 64 -20.29 12.76 -5.96
CA TRP A 64 -19.40 13.91 -5.79
C TRP A 64 -17.96 13.64 -6.26
N GLY A 65 -17.21 14.72 -6.51
CA GLY A 65 -15.81 14.66 -6.96
C GLY A 65 -14.86 13.99 -5.96
N VAL A 66 -13.85 13.30 -6.49
CA VAL A 66 -12.78 12.65 -5.71
C VAL A 66 -11.77 13.67 -5.17
N THR A 67 -11.19 13.38 -4.00
CA THR A 67 -10.12 14.21 -3.40
C THR A 67 -8.75 13.57 -3.63
N ASN A 68 -7.67 14.38 -3.64
CA ASN A 68 -6.31 13.90 -3.90
C ASN A 68 -5.32 14.35 -2.82
N GLN A 69 -4.78 13.40 -2.05
CA GLN A 69 -3.77 13.70 -1.01
C GLN A 69 -2.38 14.03 -1.57
N ALA A 70 -2.16 13.81 -2.86
CA ALA A 70 -0.88 13.94 -3.55
C ALA A 70 0.24 13.14 -2.83
N ARG A 71 1.47 13.66 -2.86
CA ARG A 71 2.64 13.01 -2.22
C ARG A 71 2.68 13.30 -0.71
N SER A 72 1.67 12.83 0.03
CA SER A 72 1.59 12.97 1.49
C SER A 72 0.95 11.76 2.15
N GLY A 73 1.23 11.52 3.43
CA GLY A 73 0.65 10.43 4.23
C GLY A 73 -0.69 10.77 4.88
N ARG A 74 -1.57 11.51 4.19
CA ARG A 74 -2.80 12.10 4.76
C ARG A 74 -4.08 11.28 4.54
N CYS A 75 -3.96 10.03 4.12
CA CYS A 75 -5.11 9.18 3.75
C CYS A 75 -6.19 9.10 4.83
N TRP A 76 -5.80 8.93 6.10
CA TRP A 76 -6.74 8.84 7.23
C TRP A 76 -7.59 10.11 7.37
N MET A 77 -6.99 11.27 7.15
CA MET A 77 -7.66 12.56 7.24
C MET A 77 -8.55 12.82 6.02
N PHE A 78 -8.09 12.47 4.82
CA PHE A 78 -8.90 12.56 3.61
C PHE A 78 -10.13 11.64 3.71
N ALA A 79 -9.97 10.41 4.20
CA ALA A 79 -11.08 9.49 4.42
C ALA A 79 -12.11 10.03 5.43
N GLY A 80 -11.64 10.52 6.60
CA GLY A 80 -12.53 11.10 7.62
C GLY A 80 -13.28 12.34 7.12
N LEU A 81 -12.58 13.25 6.43
CA LEU A 81 -13.20 14.45 5.87
C LEU A 81 -14.14 14.13 4.69
N ASN A 82 -13.84 13.10 3.89
CA ASN A 82 -14.72 12.62 2.83
C ASN A 82 -16.03 12.04 3.38
N LEU A 83 -16.02 11.46 4.58
CA LEU A 83 -17.23 11.02 5.25
C LEU A 83 -18.08 12.23 5.70
N CYS A 84 -17.48 13.18 6.42
CA CYS A 84 -18.21 14.34 6.98
C CYS A 84 -18.70 15.33 5.91
N ARG A 85 -18.05 15.41 4.74
CA ARG A 85 -18.39 16.40 3.72
C ARG A 85 -19.75 16.15 3.08
N VAL A 86 -20.23 14.90 3.08
CA VAL A 86 -21.51 14.51 2.45
C VAL A 86 -22.67 15.26 3.08
N ASP A 87 -22.81 15.12 4.40
CA ASP A 87 -23.87 15.80 5.16
C ASP A 87 -23.69 17.31 5.13
N THR A 88 -22.45 17.79 5.22
CA THR A 88 -22.14 19.23 5.19
C THR A 88 -22.54 19.87 3.86
N ARG A 89 -22.24 19.21 2.74
CA ARG A 89 -22.65 19.64 1.40
C ARG A 89 -24.17 19.75 1.29
N ASN A 90 -24.90 18.76 1.81
CA ASN A 90 -26.35 18.73 1.79
C ASN A 90 -26.95 19.88 2.61
N VAL A 91 -26.41 20.12 3.81
CA VAL A 91 -26.85 21.23 4.69
C VAL A 91 -26.56 22.59 4.07
N LEU A 92 -25.40 22.77 3.44
CA LEU A 92 -25.00 24.03 2.80
C LEU A 92 -25.63 24.24 1.42
N ASN A 93 -26.29 23.22 0.85
CA ASN A 93 -26.88 23.22 -0.49
C ASN A 93 -25.89 23.62 -1.59
N VAL A 94 -24.69 23.04 -1.58
CA VAL A 94 -23.65 23.28 -2.58
C VAL A 94 -23.38 22.03 -3.42
N LYS A 95 -22.93 22.21 -4.67
CA LYS A 95 -22.63 21.08 -5.55
C LYS A 95 -21.28 20.44 -5.21
N GLU A 96 -20.27 21.24 -4.90
CA GLU A 96 -18.93 20.78 -4.58
C GLU A 96 -18.50 21.38 -3.25
N PHE A 97 -17.96 20.54 -2.37
CA PHE A 97 -17.48 20.95 -1.06
C PHE A 97 -16.32 20.07 -0.63
N GLU A 98 -15.30 20.71 -0.07
CA GLU A 98 -14.19 20.06 0.61
C GLU A 98 -13.86 20.81 1.89
N PHE A 99 -13.59 20.05 2.96
CA PHE A 99 -12.94 20.59 4.13
C PHE A 99 -11.46 20.85 3.85
N SER A 100 -10.88 21.85 4.49
CA SER A 100 -9.44 22.09 4.41
C SER A 100 -8.67 20.96 5.11
N GLN A 101 -8.18 20.00 4.33
CA GLN A 101 -7.32 18.94 4.84
C GLN A 101 -5.97 19.52 5.31
N ASN A 102 -5.54 20.65 4.74
CA ASN A 102 -4.32 21.33 5.19
C ASN A 102 -4.49 21.95 6.58
N TYR A 103 -5.68 22.46 6.91
CA TYR A 103 -5.95 23.02 8.23
C TYR A 103 -5.79 21.98 9.34
N LEU A 104 -6.39 20.79 9.18
CA LEU A 104 -6.21 19.70 10.13
C LEU A 104 -4.77 19.18 10.14
N MET A 105 -4.09 19.15 8.98
CA MET A 105 -2.68 18.72 8.91
C MET A 105 -1.76 19.61 9.76
N PHE A 106 -1.99 20.92 9.72
CA PHE A 106 -1.21 21.89 10.48
C PHE A 106 -1.27 21.57 11.98
N TRP A 107 -2.48 21.36 12.50
CA TRP A 107 -2.69 21.04 13.90
C TRP A 107 -2.18 19.64 14.27
N ASP A 108 -2.37 18.61 13.43
CA ASP A 108 -1.76 17.28 13.66
C ASP A 108 -0.24 17.38 13.82
N LYS A 109 0.43 18.18 12.98
CA LYS A 109 1.89 18.31 13.04
C LYS A 109 2.36 19.05 14.28
N LEU A 110 1.65 20.10 14.67
CA LEU A 110 1.94 20.86 15.88
C LEU A 110 1.74 20.00 17.14
N GLU A 111 0.58 19.37 17.27
CA GLU A 111 0.24 18.53 18.42
C GLU A 111 1.16 17.32 18.54
N ARG A 112 1.52 16.69 17.42
CA ARG A 112 2.44 15.55 17.42
C ARG A 112 3.85 15.95 17.83
N ALA A 113 4.32 17.14 17.46
CA ALA A 113 5.61 17.64 17.93
C ALA A 113 5.59 17.85 19.46
N ASN A 114 4.52 18.46 19.98
CA ASN A 114 4.34 18.63 21.41
C ASN A 114 4.30 17.28 22.15
N PHE A 115 3.50 16.34 21.66
CA PHE A 115 3.40 14.98 22.21
C PHE A 115 4.75 14.27 22.29
N VAL A 116 5.59 14.39 21.25
CA VAL A 116 6.92 13.78 21.26
C VAL A 116 7.83 14.41 22.32
N LEU A 117 7.76 15.74 22.51
CA LEU A 117 8.56 16.41 23.54
C LEU A 117 8.13 15.99 24.95
N GLU A 118 6.83 15.90 25.21
CA GLU A 118 6.31 15.41 26.49
C GLU A 118 6.71 13.95 26.75
N ALA A 119 6.64 13.08 25.74
CA ALA A 119 7.06 11.69 25.86
C ALA A 119 8.56 11.55 26.21
N VAL A 120 9.42 12.46 25.73
CA VAL A 120 10.84 12.49 26.11
C VAL A 120 11.01 12.87 27.58
N ILE A 121 10.22 13.83 28.08
CA ILE A 121 10.25 14.24 29.49
C ILE A 121 9.77 13.09 30.38
N GLU A 122 8.71 12.39 30.00
CA GLU A 122 8.15 11.27 30.75
C GLU A 122 9.08 10.04 30.81
N THR A 123 9.99 9.90 29.86
CA THR A 123 10.91 8.75 29.74
C THR A 123 12.35 9.04 30.12
N ALA A 124 12.65 10.27 30.56
CA ALA A 124 13.98 10.70 31.04
C ALA A 124 14.24 10.26 32.49
#